data_AF-A0A815PWS1-F1
#
_entry.id   AF-A0A815PWS1-F1
#
_cell.length_a   1.000
_cell.length_b   1.000
_cell.length_c   1.000
_cell.angle_alpha   90.00
_cell.angle_beta   90.00
_cell.angle_gamma   90.00
#
_symmetry.space_group_name_H-M   'P 1'
#
loop_
_entity.id
_entity.type
_entity.pdbx_description
1 polymer ?
#
loop_
_entity_poly.entity_id
_entity_poly.type
_entity_poly.pdbx_seq_one_letter_code
_entity_poly.pdbx_strand_id
1 'polypeptide(L)'
;MAQLGIIPGETFNWNNLSRKLQNAIKPVPKLAFHKIISFESKSGRNQNGWIFPKIPNHYGTNYLLRAFIAAYGWPGNLPDDAIYLYTNVDSNGKKLSGRYNYTLRFPKDQTPPIKAFWSITMYDPEYFFTPNALNKFTLSPRDPLIYNTKDGSLDLYFQHVAPEESKQSNWLPSPQGNFVLMLRMYWPQIQNSSWTVPPVKKV
;
A
#
# COMPACT_ATOMS: atom_id res chain seq x y z
N MET A 1 -32.37 9.43 2.02
CA MET A 1 -31.94 9.08 3.39
C MET A 1 -33.07 9.26 4.42
N ALA A 2 -33.83 10.36 4.40
CA ALA A 2 -34.96 10.58 5.32
C ALA A 2 -36.03 9.47 5.28
N GLN A 3 -36.39 8.98 4.09
CA GLN A 3 -37.30 7.82 3.94
C GLN A 3 -36.74 6.52 4.57
N LEU A 4 -35.44 6.47 4.86
CA LEU A 4 -34.76 5.36 5.55
C LEU A 4 -34.62 5.62 7.06
N GLY A 5 -35.26 6.67 7.60
CA GLY A 5 -35.13 7.10 8.99
C GLY A 5 -33.79 7.79 9.32
N ILE A 6 -32.98 8.11 8.31
CA ILE A 6 -31.69 8.79 8.49
C ILE A 6 -31.91 10.28 8.18
N ILE A 7 -32.12 11.05 9.25
CA ILE A 7 -32.45 12.48 9.22
C ILE A 7 -31.40 13.24 10.05
N PRO A 8 -30.81 14.33 9.53
CA PRO A 8 -29.84 15.12 10.28
C PRO A 8 -30.42 15.63 11.61
N GLY A 9 -29.71 15.43 12.71
CA GLY A 9 -30.12 15.89 14.04
C GLY A 9 -31.11 14.97 14.78
N GLU A 10 -31.62 13.92 14.15
CA GLU A 10 -32.55 12.97 14.78
C GLU A 10 -31.87 11.63 15.12
N THR A 11 -32.36 10.98 16.19
CA THR A 11 -31.89 9.63 16.54
C THR A 11 -32.46 8.60 15.56
N PHE A 12 -31.57 7.82 14.93
CA PHE A 12 -31.98 6.69 14.12
C PHE A 12 -32.59 5.59 15.00
N ASN A 13 -33.85 5.21 14.73
CA ASN A 13 -34.52 4.11 15.41
C ASN A 13 -34.98 3.05 14.38
N TRP A 14 -34.31 1.89 14.41
CA TRP A 14 -34.59 0.75 13.52
C TRP A 14 -36.05 0.28 13.61
N ASN A 15 -36.65 0.33 14.79
CA ASN A 15 -38.01 -0.18 15.03
C ASN A 15 -39.09 0.75 14.46
N ASN A 16 -38.76 2.01 14.15
CA ASN A 16 -39.68 2.95 13.52
C ASN A 16 -39.83 2.69 12.00
N LEU A 17 -38.99 1.84 11.41
CA LEU A 17 -39.05 1.50 9.99
C LEU A 17 -40.09 0.40 9.75
N SER A 18 -40.83 0.47 8.64
CA SER A 18 -41.73 -0.61 8.23
C SER A 18 -40.98 -1.92 8.02
N ARG A 19 -41.65 -3.07 8.23
CA ARG A 19 -41.07 -4.41 8.01
C ARG A 19 -40.47 -4.56 6.60
N LYS A 20 -41.15 -4.01 5.59
CA LYS A 20 -40.67 -3.98 4.19
C LYS A 20 -39.32 -3.28 4.08
N LEU A 21 -39.18 -2.13 4.74
CA LEU A 21 -37.97 -1.32 4.70
C LEU A 21 -36.82 -1.94 5.50
N GLN A 22 -37.12 -2.49 6.68
CA GLN A 22 -36.14 -3.26 7.48
C GLN A 22 -35.55 -4.41 6.65
N ASN A 23 -36.40 -5.19 5.97
CA ASN A 23 -35.94 -6.30 5.12
C ASN A 23 -35.09 -5.82 3.93
N ALA A 24 -35.43 -4.67 3.34
CA ALA A 24 -34.68 -4.09 2.22
C ALA A 24 -33.30 -3.54 2.64
N ILE A 25 -33.20 -2.91 3.82
CA ILE A 25 -31.97 -2.27 4.31
C ILE A 25 -31.01 -3.27 4.96
N LYS A 26 -31.53 -4.31 5.63
CA LYS A 26 -30.71 -5.29 6.37
C LYS A 26 -29.48 -5.83 5.61
N PRO A 27 -29.55 -6.21 4.32
CA PRO A 27 -28.37 -6.68 3.59
C PRO A 27 -27.44 -5.56 3.09
N VAL A 28 -27.90 -4.30 3.09
CA VAL A 28 -27.19 -3.17 2.45
C VAL A 28 -25.79 -2.96 2.99
N PRO A 29 -25.51 -2.99 4.31
CA PRO A 29 -24.13 -2.81 4.81
C PRO A 29 -23.14 -3.81 4.22
N LYS A 30 -23.52 -5.10 4.18
CA LYS A 30 -22.67 -6.16 3.60
C LYS A 30 -22.47 -5.98 2.10
N LEU A 31 -23.55 -5.69 1.36
CA LEU A 31 -23.48 -5.45 -0.08
C LEU A 31 -22.67 -4.21 -0.44
N ALA A 32 -22.85 -3.12 0.32
CA ALA A 32 -22.11 -1.88 0.16
C ALA A 32 -20.62 -2.11 0.44
N PHE A 33 -20.28 -2.82 1.53
CA PHE A 33 -18.90 -3.16 1.83
C PHE A 33 -18.26 -4.00 0.72
N HIS A 34 -18.94 -5.06 0.25
CA HIS A 34 -18.47 -5.85 -0.90
C HIS A 34 -18.26 -4.99 -2.17
N LYS A 35 -19.14 -4.03 -2.42
CA LYS A 35 -19.00 -3.10 -3.55
C LYS A 35 -17.81 -2.15 -3.38
N ILE A 36 -17.55 -1.70 -2.15
CA ILE A 36 -16.40 -0.85 -1.82
C ILE A 36 -15.09 -1.63 -2.03
N ILE A 37 -14.97 -2.83 -1.46
CA ILE A 37 -13.71 -3.60 -1.52
C ILE A 37 -13.40 -4.09 -2.93
N SER A 38 -14.41 -4.45 -3.73
CA SER A 38 -14.20 -4.86 -5.13
C SER A 38 -13.69 -3.73 -6.03
N PHE A 39 -13.79 -2.48 -5.56
CA PHE A 39 -13.22 -1.33 -6.27
C PHE A 39 -11.68 -1.34 -6.28
N GLU A 40 -11.01 -2.04 -5.36
CA GLU A 40 -9.54 -2.12 -5.28
C GLU A 40 -8.91 -2.48 -6.64
N SER A 41 -9.42 -3.54 -7.27
CA SER A 41 -8.96 -4.02 -8.59
C SER A 41 -9.05 -3.00 -9.72
N LYS A 42 -9.93 -2.00 -9.58
CA LYS A 42 -10.16 -0.91 -10.56
C LYS A 42 -9.48 0.38 -10.14
N SER A 43 -8.93 0.42 -8.93
CA SER A 43 -8.45 1.64 -8.30
C SER A 43 -7.02 1.98 -8.68
N GLY A 44 -6.32 1.18 -9.50
CA GLY A 44 -4.91 1.43 -9.80
C GLY A 44 -4.40 0.77 -11.08
N ARG A 45 -3.15 1.09 -11.45
CA ARG A 45 -2.41 0.43 -12.53
C ARG A 45 -1.34 -0.49 -11.96
N ASN A 46 -1.08 -1.62 -12.61
CA ASN A 46 0.06 -2.47 -12.27
C ASN A 46 1.30 -2.02 -13.06
N GLN A 47 2.45 -1.93 -12.40
CA GLN A 47 3.75 -1.75 -13.03
C GLN A 47 4.77 -2.60 -12.27
N ASN A 48 5.35 -3.60 -12.96
CA ASN A 48 6.37 -4.48 -12.39
C ASN A 48 5.92 -5.20 -11.09
N GLY A 49 4.63 -5.56 -11.00
CA GLY A 49 4.05 -6.20 -9.81
C GLY A 49 3.53 -5.22 -8.76
N TRP A 50 3.91 -3.94 -8.84
CA TRP A 50 3.42 -2.90 -7.95
C TRP A 50 2.09 -2.33 -8.43
N ILE A 51 1.15 -2.20 -7.50
CA ILE A 51 -0.10 -1.48 -7.69
C ILE A 51 0.13 -0.01 -7.37
N PHE A 52 -0.14 0.85 -8.34
CA PHE A 52 -0.21 2.31 -8.20
C PHE A 52 -1.68 2.71 -8.05
N PRO A 53 -2.12 3.09 -6.84
CA PRO A 53 -3.45 3.65 -6.66
C PRO A 53 -3.64 4.91 -7.50
N LYS A 54 -4.71 4.93 -8.30
CA LYS A 54 -5.22 6.07 -9.04
C LYS A 54 -6.10 6.91 -8.12
N ILE A 55 -5.45 7.66 -7.24
CA ILE A 55 -6.10 8.63 -6.37
C ILE A 55 -6.00 9.99 -7.06
N PRO A 56 -7.10 10.74 -7.26
CA PRO A 56 -7.06 12.11 -7.74
C PRO A 56 -6.80 13.08 -6.58
N ASN A 57 -6.22 14.26 -6.87
CA ASN A 57 -6.12 15.35 -5.89
C ASN A 57 -7.49 15.85 -5.41
N HIS A 58 -8.52 15.69 -6.24
CA HIS A 58 -9.90 16.00 -5.88
C HIS A 58 -10.81 14.83 -6.21
N TYR A 59 -11.47 14.28 -5.19
CA TYR A 59 -12.43 13.20 -5.38
C TYR A 59 -13.71 13.64 -6.13
N GLY A 60 -14.08 14.93 -6.04
CA GLY A 60 -15.36 15.43 -6.55
C GLY A 60 -16.53 14.57 -6.06
N THR A 61 -17.34 14.10 -7.01
CA THR A 61 -18.51 13.23 -6.77
C THR A 61 -18.19 11.73 -6.93
N ASN A 62 -16.92 11.33 -6.95
CA ASN A 62 -16.54 9.91 -6.98
C ASN A 62 -16.69 9.27 -5.59
N TYR A 63 -17.94 9.07 -5.17
CA TYR A 63 -18.29 8.58 -3.84
C TYR A 63 -17.78 7.17 -3.57
N LEU A 64 -17.68 6.31 -4.60
CA LEU A 64 -17.17 4.95 -4.41
C LEU A 64 -15.66 4.96 -4.12
N LEU A 65 -14.89 5.79 -4.83
CA LEU A 65 -13.47 5.99 -4.52
C LEU A 65 -13.28 6.60 -3.13
N ARG A 66 -14.11 7.59 -2.75
CA ARG A 66 -14.08 8.17 -1.39
C ARG A 66 -14.32 7.11 -0.31
N ALA A 67 -15.35 6.29 -0.48
CA ALA A 67 -15.67 5.22 0.45
C ALA A 67 -14.56 4.15 0.53
N PHE A 68 -13.95 3.82 -0.61
CA PHE A 68 -12.81 2.91 -0.67
C PHE A 68 -11.59 3.45 0.08
N ILE A 69 -11.19 4.69 -0.17
CA ILE A 69 -10.07 5.31 0.56
C ILE A 69 -10.39 5.48 2.05
N ALA A 70 -11.62 5.80 2.43
CA ALA A 70 -11.99 5.85 3.85
C ALA A 70 -11.92 4.49 4.55
N ALA A 71 -12.19 3.40 3.84
CA ALA A 71 -12.15 2.04 4.39
C ALA A 71 -10.72 1.45 4.45
N TYR A 72 -9.88 1.72 3.45
CA TYR A 72 -8.56 1.06 3.30
C TYR A 72 -7.36 2.01 3.21
N GLY A 73 -7.59 3.27 2.85
CA GLY A 73 -6.54 4.24 2.55
C GLY A 73 -6.42 5.35 3.57
N TRP A 74 -6.96 5.20 4.79
CA TRP A 74 -6.92 6.24 5.83
C TRP A 74 -5.55 6.32 6.53
N PRO A 75 -5.01 7.52 6.82
CA PRO A 75 -5.35 8.84 6.31
C PRO A 75 -4.51 9.15 5.06
N GLY A 76 -5.05 8.88 3.89
CA GLY A 76 -4.34 9.05 2.62
C GLY A 76 -4.12 10.52 2.32
N ASN A 77 -2.88 10.89 2.05
CA ASN A 77 -2.53 12.23 1.57
C ASN A 77 -2.99 12.44 0.12
N LEU A 78 -3.00 13.71 -0.31
CA LEU A 78 -3.15 14.03 -1.72
C LEU A 78 -1.95 13.46 -2.51
N PRO A 79 -2.15 12.98 -3.74
CA PRO A 79 -1.07 12.51 -4.61
C PRO A 79 0.11 13.49 -4.78
N ASP A 80 -0.15 14.79 -4.74
CA ASP A 80 0.89 15.82 -4.80
C ASP A 80 1.79 15.83 -3.54
N ASP A 81 1.25 15.37 -2.40
CA ASP A 81 1.95 15.30 -1.11
C ASP A 81 2.56 13.91 -0.86
N ALA A 82 1.84 12.83 -1.16
CA ALA A 82 2.38 11.48 -1.10
C ALA A 82 1.63 10.47 -1.97
N ILE A 83 2.38 9.49 -2.50
CA ILE A 83 1.83 8.34 -3.22
C ILE A 83 2.30 7.06 -2.54
N TYR A 84 1.40 6.09 -2.43
CA TYR A 84 1.61 4.81 -1.75
C TYR A 84 1.43 3.68 -2.75
N LEU A 85 2.53 3.12 -3.24
CA LEU A 85 2.51 1.92 -4.08
C LEU A 85 2.60 0.71 -3.16
N TYR A 86 1.98 -0.39 -3.53
CA TYR A 86 2.15 -1.65 -2.80
C TYR A 86 2.33 -2.83 -3.74
N THR A 87 3.02 -3.85 -3.26
CA THR A 87 3.09 -5.15 -3.91
C THR A 87 2.97 -6.25 -2.87
N ASN A 88 2.23 -7.29 -3.23
CA ASN A 88 2.19 -8.56 -2.52
C ASN A 88 2.68 -9.71 -3.42
N VAL A 89 3.32 -9.38 -4.56
CA VAL A 89 3.87 -10.34 -5.52
C VAL A 89 5.30 -10.03 -5.93
N ASP A 90 6.04 -11.05 -6.33
CA ASP A 90 7.35 -10.94 -6.97
C ASP A 90 7.24 -10.67 -8.49
N SER A 91 8.39 -10.61 -9.16
CA SER A 91 8.52 -10.38 -10.60
C SER A 91 7.84 -11.41 -11.48
N ASN A 92 7.51 -12.58 -10.94
CA ASN A 92 6.82 -13.67 -11.62
C ASN A 92 5.33 -13.74 -11.25
N GLY A 93 4.82 -12.74 -10.50
CA GLY A 93 3.44 -12.70 -10.04
C GLY A 93 3.13 -13.68 -8.89
N LYS A 94 4.14 -14.26 -8.24
CA LYS A 94 3.94 -15.16 -7.08
C LYS A 94 3.85 -14.34 -5.80
N LYS A 95 2.99 -14.76 -4.87
CA LYS A 95 2.84 -14.06 -3.58
C LYS A 95 4.17 -13.97 -2.83
N LEU A 96 4.46 -12.79 -2.29
CA LEU A 96 5.60 -12.57 -1.42
C LEU A 96 5.40 -13.33 -0.11
N SER A 97 6.40 -14.12 0.25
CA SER A 97 6.43 -14.94 1.47
C SER A 97 7.85 -15.06 1.99
N GLY A 98 8.05 -14.89 3.30
CA GLY A 98 9.38 -14.96 3.93
C GLY A 98 9.98 -16.36 4.01
N ARG A 99 9.35 -17.35 3.39
CA ARG A 99 9.99 -18.64 3.03
C ARG A 99 11.09 -18.47 1.98
N TYR A 100 11.11 -17.34 1.29
CA TYR A 100 12.08 -17.02 0.26
C TYR A 100 12.75 -15.67 0.54
N ASN A 101 13.86 -15.44 -0.14
CA ASN A 101 14.59 -14.19 -0.08
C ASN A 101 14.27 -13.36 -1.31
N TYR A 102 14.18 -12.05 -1.15
CA TYR A 102 13.90 -11.14 -2.25
C TYR A 102 14.84 -9.95 -2.24
N THR A 103 15.05 -9.40 -3.44
CA THR A 103 15.77 -8.16 -3.65
C THR A 103 14.93 -7.18 -4.48
N LEU A 104 15.05 -5.89 -4.15
CA LEU A 104 14.62 -4.79 -5.00
C LEU A 104 15.85 -3.94 -5.31
N ARG A 105 16.18 -3.85 -6.59
CA ARG A 105 17.33 -3.10 -7.07
C ARG A 105 16.91 -1.82 -7.76
N PHE A 106 17.32 -0.68 -7.21
CA PHE A 106 17.29 0.60 -7.92
C PHE A 106 18.62 0.78 -8.66
N PRO A 107 18.62 0.91 -9.99
CA PRO A 107 19.80 1.34 -10.72
C PRO A 107 20.32 2.69 -10.20
N LYS A 108 21.57 3.00 -10.51
CA LYS A 108 22.19 4.29 -10.16
C LYS A 108 21.29 5.44 -10.61
N ASP A 109 21.06 6.39 -9.71
CA ASP A 109 20.24 7.59 -9.92
C ASP A 109 18.78 7.29 -10.33
N GLN A 110 18.28 6.07 -10.05
CA GLN A 110 16.90 5.64 -10.34
C GLN A 110 16.11 5.22 -9.09
N THR A 111 16.49 5.75 -7.93
CA THR A 111 15.60 5.72 -6.75
C THR A 111 14.34 6.57 -7.02
N PRO A 112 13.25 6.43 -6.24
CA PRO A 112 12.00 7.14 -6.50
C PRO A 112 12.18 8.66 -6.68
N PRO A 113 11.60 9.28 -7.72
CA PRO A 113 11.71 10.72 -7.96
C PRO A 113 10.83 11.47 -6.96
N ILE A 114 11.46 12.08 -5.96
CA ILE A 114 10.82 12.78 -4.84
C ILE A 114 11.53 14.09 -4.54
N LYS A 115 10.85 15.00 -3.84
CA LYS A 115 11.46 16.22 -3.26
C LYS A 115 11.78 16.09 -1.77
N ALA A 116 11.17 15.14 -1.07
CA ALA A 116 11.40 14.90 0.35
C ALA A 116 12.15 13.57 0.58
N PHE A 117 11.43 12.46 0.76
CA PHE A 117 12.02 11.14 0.94
C PHE A 117 11.08 10.05 0.44
N TRP A 118 11.60 8.83 0.35
CA TRP A 118 10.78 7.64 0.12
C TRP A 118 11.01 6.63 1.26
N SER A 119 10.12 5.65 1.37
CA SER A 119 10.30 4.55 2.32
C SER A 119 9.64 3.30 1.78
N ILE A 120 10.28 2.14 1.95
CA ILE A 120 9.62 0.85 1.81
C ILE A 120 9.31 0.32 3.20
N THR A 121 8.05 -0.02 3.43
CA THR A 121 7.56 -0.53 4.71
C THR A 121 6.95 -1.90 4.51
N MET A 122 7.15 -2.78 5.48
CA MET A 122 6.61 -4.13 5.43
C MET A 122 5.39 -4.29 6.32
N TYR A 123 4.42 -5.04 5.80
CA TYR A 123 3.18 -5.40 6.49
C TYR A 123 2.85 -6.88 6.31
N ASP A 124 1.98 -7.38 7.19
CA ASP A 124 1.25 -8.63 6.95
C ASP A 124 0.14 -8.42 5.89
N PRO A 125 -0.55 -9.49 5.45
CA PRO A 125 -1.65 -9.38 4.48
C PRO A 125 -2.83 -8.50 4.94
N GLU A 126 -2.93 -8.26 6.25
CA GLU A 126 -3.94 -7.42 6.89
C GLU A 126 -3.48 -5.95 7.06
N TYR A 127 -2.30 -5.59 6.54
CA TYR A 127 -1.69 -4.26 6.61
C TYR A 127 -1.24 -3.82 8.01
N PHE A 128 -0.98 -4.75 8.92
CA PHE A 128 -0.33 -4.48 10.21
C PHE A 128 1.18 -4.68 10.15
N PHE A 129 1.92 -3.96 11.01
CA PHE A 129 3.36 -4.13 11.11
C PHE A 129 3.70 -5.55 11.57
N THR A 130 4.75 -6.12 10.97
CA THR A 130 5.26 -7.44 11.32
C THR A 130 6.38 -7.31 12.35
N PRO A 131 6.17 -7.71 13.63
CA PRO A 131 7.19 -7.65 14.66
C PRO A 131 8.45 -8.40 14.24
N ASN A 132 9.62 -7.84 14.57
CA ASN A 132 10.91 -8.47 14.33
C ASN A 132 11.91 -8.04 15.40
N ALA A 133 12.98 -8.82 15.57
CA ALA A 133 13.98 -8.63 16.61
C ALA A 133 14.72 -7.29 16.53
N LEU A 134 14.75 -6.64 15.37
CA LEU A 134 15.40 -5.34 15.16
C LEU A 134 14.49 -4.16 15.44
N ASN A 135 13.19 -4.39 15.71
CA ASN A 135 12.16 -3.36 15.73
C ASN A 135 12.21 -2.45 14.48
N LYS A 136 12.57 -3.03 13.33
CA LYS A 136 12.80 -2.33 12.05
C LYS A 136 11.68 -2.70 11.08
N PHE A 137 10.83 -1.74 10.74
CA PHE A 137 9.65 -1.98 9.87
C PHE A 137 9.77 -1.32 8.50
N THR A 138 10.81 -0.50 8.28
CA THR A 138 10.99 0.27 7.06
C THR A 138 12.45 0.41 6.67
N LEU A 139 12.68 0.66 5.38
CA LEU A 139 13.93 1.14 4.79
C LEU A 139 13.66 2.47 4.10
N SER A 140 14.52 3.46 4.30
CA SER A 140 14.41 4.82 3.79
C SER A 140 15.81 5.39 3.53
N PRO A 141 16.00 6.36 2.62
CA PRO A 141 17.29 7.05 2.46
C PRO A 141 17.70 7.87 3.69
N ARG A 142 16.85 7.94 4.73
CA ARG A 142 17.18 8.47 6.06
C ARG A 142 17.94 7.47 6.94
N ASP A 143 17.92 6.19 6.56
CA ASP A 143 18.75 5.14 7.15
C ASP A 143 20.16 5.15 6.50
N PRO A 144 21.20 4.56 7.13
CA PRO A 144 22.54 4.50 6.57
C PRO A 144 22.66 3.45 5.44
N LEU A 145 21.86 3.58 4.39
CA LEU A 145 21.84 2.65 3.25
C LEU A 145 23.18 2.65 2.51
N ILE A 146 23.64 1.46 2.13
CA ILE A 146 24.92 1.25 1.45
C ILE A 146 24.66 1.03 -0.04
N TYR A 147 25.27 1.87 -0.88
CA TYR A 147 25.21 1.73 -2.34
C TYR A 147 26.33 0.83 -2.85
N ASN A 148 26.07 0.14 -3.97
CA ASN A 148 27.06 -0.70 -4.63
C ASN A 148 28.17 0.15 -5.22
N THR A 149 29.41 -0.04 -4.76
CA THR A 149 30.56 0.78 -5.16
C THR A 149 30.95 0.63 -6.64
N LYS A 150 30.61 -0.51 -7.27
CA LYS A 150 30.96 -0.78 -8.67
C LYS A 150 30.09 -0.05 -9.68
N ASP A 151 28.80 0.09 -9.42
CA ASP A 151 27.83 0.63 -10.38
C ASP A 151 26.91 1.72 -9.82
N GLY A 152 27.01 2.03 -8.52
CA GLY A 152 26.23 3.10 -7.86
C GLY A 152 24.77 2.76 -7.63
N SER A 153 24.35 1.50 -7.81
CA SER A 153 22.98 1.06 -7.55
C SER A 153 22.70 0.84 -6.05
N LEU A 154 21.43 0.70 -5.71
CA LEU A 154 20.96 0.37 -4.37
C LEU A 154 20.15 -0.93 -4.40
N ASP A 155 20.64 -1.94 -3.68
CA ASP A 155 19.92 -3.20 -3.47
C ASP A 155 19.30 -3.20 -2.06
N LEU A 156 17.99 -3.44 -1.99
CA LEU A 156 17.26 -3.65 -0.75
C LEU A 156 16.90 -5.12 -0.61
N TYR A 157 17.01 -5.66 0.60
CA TYR A 157 16.82 -7.09 0.87
C TYR A 157 15.59 -7.31 1.75
N PHE A 158 14.74 -8.27 1.37
CA PHE A 158 13.55 -8.67 2.12
C PHE A 158 13.60 -10.17 2.35
N GLN A 159 13.86 -10.58 3.58
CA GLN A 159 14.01 -12.00 3.95
C GLN A 159 13.84 -12.20 5.46
N HIS A 160 13.46 -13.40 5.86
CA HIS A 160 13.21 -13.72 7.27
C HIS A 160 14.52 -13.91 8.05
N VAL A 161 15.46 -14.67 7.48
CA VAL A 161 16.79 -14.92 8.08
C VAL A 161 17.71 -13.76 7.72
N ALA A 162 18.49 -13.29 8.69
CA ALA A 162 19.46 -12.21 8.46
C ALA A 162 20.43 -12.58 7.32
N PRO A 163 20.68 -11.68 6.35
CA PRO A 163 21.74 -11.87 5.38
C PRO A 163 23.12 -11.66 6.03
N GLU A 164 24.18 -11.86 5.26
CA GLU A 164 25.53 -11.51 5.67
C GLU A 164 25.62 -10.05 6.13
N GLU A 165 26.54 -9.78 7.05
CA GLU A 165 26.66 -8.49 7.76
C GLU A 165 26.71 -7.29 6.81
N SER A 166 27.41 -7.42 5.68
CA SER A 166 27.54 -6.37 4.66
C SER A 166 26.22 -5.95 4.00
N LYS A 167 25.17 -6.78 4.07
CA LYS A 167 23.84 -6.49 3.52
C LYS A 167 22.83 -6.00 4.55
N GLN A 168 23.14 -6.12 5.85
CA GLN A 168 22.14 -5.90 6.91
C GLN A 168 21.65 -4.45 7.00
N SER A 169 22.46 -3.47 6.61
CA SER A 169 22.00 -2.07 6.57
C SER A 169 20.80 -1.89 5.63
N ASN A 170 20.83 -2.56 4.48
CA ASN A 170 19.79 -2.51 3.44
C ASN A 170 18.73 -3.61 3.60
N TRP A 171 18.76 -4.37 4.69
CA TRP A 171 17.84 -5.47 4.94
C TRP A 171 16.64 -5.02 5.77
N LEU A 172 15.46 -5.50 5.37
CA LEU A 172 14.22 -5.39 6.13
C LEU A 172 13.74 -6.82 6.49
N PRO A 173 13.69 -7.17 7.79
CA PRO A 173 13.25 -8.50 8.22
C PRO A 173 11.81 -8.78 7.83
N SER A 174 11.57 -9.95 7.24
CA SER A 174 10.22 -10.42 6.91
C SER A 174 9.63 -11.38 7.93
N PRO A 175 8.28 -11.48 8.05
CA PRO A 175 7.67 -12.61 8.74
C PRO A 175 7.95 -13.90 7.96
N GLN A 176 7.75 -15.06 8.58
CA GLN A 176 7.80 -16.35 7.85
C GLN A 176 6.63 -16.51 6.87
N GLY A 177 5.51 -15.84 7.15
CA GLY A 177 4.29 -15.87 6.36
C GLY A 177 4.36 -15.02 5.09
N ASN A 178 3.18 -14.77 4.52
CA ASN A 178 3.04 -13.82 3.43
C ASN A 178 3.23 -12.39 3.94
N PHE A 179 3.67 -11.49 3.08
CA PHE A 179 3.83 -10.09 3.43
C PHE A 179 3.50 -9.16 2.27
N VAL A 180 3.31 -7.89 2.59
CA VAL A 180 3.10 -6.79 1.64
C VAL A 180 4.23 -5.79 1.81
N LEU A 181 4.79 -5.32 0.70
CA LEU A 181 5.71 -4.19 0.67
C LEU A 181 4.95 -2.97 0.20
N MET A 182 5.07 -1.86 0.93
CA MET A 182 4.51 -0.58 0.55
C MET A 182 5.62 0.45 0.34
N LEU A 183 5.77 0.95 -0.88
CA LEU A 183 6.64 2.07 -1.22
C LEU A 183 5.85 3.37 -1.08
N ARG A 184 6.29 4.22 -0.15
CA ARG A 184 5.76 5.57 0.05
C ARG A 184 6.71 6.56 -0.58
N MET A 185 6.18 7.47 -1.39
CA MET A 185 6.91 8.57 -2.01
C MET A 185 6.34 9.87 -1.47
N TYR A 186 7.13 10.66 -0.77
CA TYR A 186 6.71 11.95 -0.21
C TYR A 186 7.17 13.09 -1.12
N TRP A 187 6.23 13.95 -1.49
CA TRP A 187 6.37 15.01 -2.48
C TRP A 187 6.91 14.48 -3.83
N PRO A 188 6.18 13.56 -4.48
CA PRO A 188 6.64 12.87 -5.68
C PRO A 188 6.78 13.81 -6.89
N GLN A 189 7.71 13.49 -7.79
CA GLN A 189 7.93 14.19 -9.06
C GLN A 189 7.68 13.26 -10.25
N ILE A 190 6.51 12.61 -10.27
CA ILE A 190 6.20 11.54 -11.24
C ILE A 190 5.50 12.02 -12.53
N GLN A 191 4.84 13.19 -12.51
CA GLN A 191 3.91 13.61 -13.58
C GLN A 191 4.58 13.76 -14.96
N ASN A 192 5.91 13.94 -15.01
CA ASN A 192 6.70 14.00 -16.24
C ASN A 192 7.89 13.02 -16.26
N SER A 193 7.92 12.05 -15.33
CA SER A 193 9.04 11.11 -15.24
C SER A 193 8.76 9.85 -16.06
N SER A 194 9.77 9.33 -16.76
CA SER A 194 9.77 7.96 -17.29
C SER A 194 10.10 6.93 -16.21
N TRP A 195 10.13 7.35 -14.94
CA TRP A 195 10.53 6.48 -13.85
C TRP A 195 9.52 5.34 -13.67
N THR A 196 10.06 4.15 -13.47
CA THR A 196 9.27 2.96 -13.15
C THR A 196 9.83 2.33 -11.90
N VAL A 197 8.95 1.88 -11.01
CA VAL A 197 9.37 1.11 -9.85
C VAL A 197 9.91 -0.24 -10.33
N PRO A 198 11.12 -0.67 -9.93
CA PRO A 198 11.64 -1.98 -10.30
C PRO A 198 10.80 -3.11 -9.70
N PRO A 199 10.78 -4.30 -10.31
CA PRO A 199 10.09 -5.46 -9.73
C PRO A 199 10.87 -5.98 -8.51
N VAL A 200 10.14 -6.51 -7.54
CA VAL A 200 10.73 -7.31 -6.45
C VAL A 200 11.09 -8.68 -7.02
N LYS A 201 12.37 -9.07 -6.97
CA LYS A 201 12.84 -10.34 -7.51
C LYS A 201 13.10 -11.32 -6.38
N LYS A 202 12.60 -12.54 -6.53
CA LYS A 202 13.05 -13.65 -5.70
C LYS A 202 14.51 -13.97 -6.03
N VAL A 203 15.31 -14.19 -4.98
CA VAL A 203 16.72 -14.60 -5.06
C VAL A 203 16.82 -16.12 -5.05
#